data_AF-A0A9W3CQP0-F1
#
_entry.id   AF-A0A9W3CQP0-F1
#
_cell.length_a   1.000
_cell.length_b   1.000
_cell.length_c   1.000
_cell.angle_alpha   90.00
_cell.angle_beta   90.00
_cell.angle_gamma   90.00
#
_symmetry.space_group_name_H-M   'P 1'
#
loop_
_entity.id
_entity.type
_entity.pdbx_description
1 polymer ?
#
loop_
_entity_poly.entity_id
_entity_poly.type
_entity_poly.pdbx_seq_one_letter_code
_entity_poly.pdbx_strand_id
1 'polypeptide(L)'
;MEISSRLCRLLGGGLVSVQENSTLVDLILQVLSATQKISQKLRKMYQPHFTISIDGLFQLFEAVTNCHSPQVEAIAERGLDTILTSTPSFELLCMDVDKLRRFLLWGTSTALKSDLRKGSIPSESQEESMVAKFLRWLCASVILGKLYSEASNSDPTVLSKTKPENLLTLLEYFKTRNLEGSETESEHIIGEVIVHLQQLLSTNYSVLSSVVCALSSMRLRNGLENAGSESDGDDKLIKSLCSRISSPPEATPDWRWSYHQAWKDPSSEPATDLQKIDECHACQHLLLMFTDMLRVKPGESQKVSLHKSFDMASVFDWERGLVET
;
A
#
# COMPACT_ATOMS: atom_id res chain seq x y z
N MET A 1 20.10 2.10 12.06
CA MET A 1 19.86 1.10 10.99
C MET A 1 20.67 -0.19 11.16
N GLU A 2 21.80 -0.20 11.86
CA GLU A 2 22.61 -1.43 11.96
C GLU A 2 21.96 -2.54 12.82
N ILE A 3 21.21 -2.17 13.87
CA ILE A 3 20.50 -3.14 14.73
C ILE A 3 19.30 -3.78 14.00
N SER A 4 18.47 -3.02 13.27
CA SER A 4 17.39 -3.59 12.44
C SER A 4 17.96 -4.58 11.42
N SER A 5 18.98 -4.16 10.69
CA SER A 5 19.62 -5.00 9.67
C SER A 5 20.19 -6.28 10.26
N ARG A 6 20.86 -6.21 11.43
CA ARG A 6 21.38 -7.40 12.13
C ARG A 6 20.26 -8.32 12.63
N LEU A 7 19.19 -7.77 13.20
CA LEU A 7 18.04 -8.55 13.65
C LEU A 7 17.31 -9.23 12.47
N CYS A 8 17.11 -8.52 11.36
CA CYS A 8 16.52 -9.11 10.15
C CYS A 8 17.44 -10.18 9.56
N ARG A 9 18.76 -9.96 9.54
CA ARG A 9 19.73 -10.95 9.06
C ARG A 9 19.75 -12.22 9.93
N LEU A 10 19.56 -12.08 11.24
CA LEU A 10 19.39 -13.24 12.13
C LEU A 10 18.18 -14.08 11.71
N LEU A 11 17.08 -13.43 11.29
CA LEU A 11 15.89 -14.09 10.75
C LEU A 11 16.14 -14.73 9.37
N GLY A 12 16.87 -14.05 8.47
CA GLY A 12 17.09 -14.48 7.08
C GLY A 12 18.19 -15.53 6.85
N GLY A 13 19.12 -15.72 7.80
CA GLY A 13 20.22 -16.68 7.62
C GLY A 13 20.96 -17.13 8.88
N GLY A 14 20.60 -16.61 10.07
CA GLY A 14 21.22 -16.99 11.34
C GLY A 14 20.53 -18.15 12.07
N LEU A 15 19.24 -18.39 11.80
CA LEU A 15 18.46 -19.48 12.37
C LEU A 15 18.45 -20.67 11.41
N VAL A 16 19.35 -21.63 11.61
CA VAL A 16 19.46 -22.86 10.80
C VAL A 16 18.20 -23.75 10.87
N SER A 17 17.26 -23.47 11.77
CA SER A 17 15.87 -23.92 11.65
C SER A 17 14.93 -22.89 12.30
N VAL A 18 14.17 -22.16 11.48
CA VAL A 18 13.02 -21.35 11.96
C VAL A 18 11.92 -22.27 12.55
N GLN A 19 12.02 -23.57 12.26
CA GLN A 19 11.14 -24.64 12.73
C GLN A 19 11.09 -24.82 14.26
N GLU A 20 12.15 -24.47 15.01
CA GLU A 20 12.23 -24.69 16.47
C GLU A 20 12.24 -23.39 17.31
N ASN A 21 12.27 -22.22 16.67
CA ASN A 21 12.60 -20.95 17.34
C ASN A 21 11.48 -19.92 17.29
N SER A 22 10.21 -20.36 17.36
CA SER A 22 9.04 -19.46 17.34
C SER A 22 9.09 -18.38 18.42
N THR A 23 9.64 -18.70 19.59
CA THR A 23 9.84 -17.77 20.70
C THR A 23 10.86 -16.69 20.38
N LEU A 24 11.95 -17.04 19.68
CA LEU A 24 12.97 -16.08 19.26
C LEU A 24 12.46 -15.15 18.15
N VAL A 25 11.71 -15.69 17.18
CA VAL A 25 11.04 -14.88 16.15
C VAL A 25 10.09 -13.88 16.82
N ASP A 26 9.26 -14.34 17.76
CA ASP A 26 8.34 -13.46 18.50
C ASP A 26 9.09 -12.38 19.31
N LEU A 27 10.17 -12.73 20.00
CA LEU A 27 11.05 -11.78 20.71
C LEU A 27 11.64 -10.73 19.76
N ILE A 28 12.15 -11.14 18.60
CA ILE A 28 12.71 -10.21 17.60
C ILE A 28 11.62 -9.26 17.10
N LEU A 29 10.42 -9.77 16.78
CA LEU A 29 9.28 -8.95 16.38
C LEU A 29 8.89 -7.95 17.47
N GLN A 30 8.84 -8.38 18.74
CA GLN A 30 8.55 -7.48 19.86
C GLN A 30 9.61 -6.38 20.00
N VAL A 31 10.90 -6.71 19.87
CA VAL A 31 12.00 -5.73 19.93
C VAL A 31 11.89 -4.73 18.77
N LEU A 32 11.65 -5.20 17.56
CA LEU A 32 11.49 -4.34 16.38
C LEU A 32 10.27 -3.42 16.52
N SER A 33 9.10 -3.98 16.87
CA SER A 33 7.85 -3.22 17.06
C SER A 33 8.00 -2.18 18.18
N ALA A 34 8.61 -2.54 19.32
CA ALA A 34 8.85 -1.61 20.41
C ALA A 34 9.80 -0.49 20.00
N THR A 35 10.90 -0.82 19.30
CA THR A 35 11.87 0.17 18.81
C THR A 35 11.23 1.14 17.83
N GLN A 36 10.42 0.64 16.89
CA GLN A 36 9.69 1.46 15.94
C GLN A 36 8.65 2.35 16.65
N LYS A 37 7.85 1.80 17.58
CA LYS A 37 6.86 2.57 18.36
C LYS A 37 7.51 3.68 19.17
N ILE A 38 8.67 3.41 19.78
CA ILE A 38 9.47 4.42 20.49
C ILE A 38 9.91 5.51 19.51
N SER A 39 10.44 5.14 18.34
CA SER A 39 10.87 6.10 17.32
C SER A 39 9.72 6.97 16.78
N GLN A 40 8.50 6.42 16.66
CA GLN A 40 7.31 7.16 16.24
C GLN A 40 6.78 8.10 17.33
N LYS A 41 6.89 7.73 18.61
CA LYS A 41 6.45 8.58 19.75
C LYS A 41 7.41 9.72 20.04
N LEU A 42 8.71 9.54 19.80
CA LEU A 42 9.77 10.55 19.99
C LEU A 42 9.82 11.61 18.87
N ARG A 43 8.67 12.00 18.30
CA ARG A 43 8.49 12.98 17.20
C ARG A 43 9.11 14.38 17.42
N LYS A 44 9.85 14.61 18.51
CA LYS A 44 10.64 15.83 18.71
C LYS A 44 11.98 15.71 17.99
N MET A 45 12.07 16.45 16.89
CA MET A 45 13.25 17.04 16.23
C MET A 45 14.58 16.26 16.34
N TYR A 46 15.04 15.72 15.20
CA TYR A 46 16.42 15.28 14.89
C TYR A 46 16.86 13.82 15.10
N GLN A 47 15.98 12.85 15.43
CA GLN A 47 16.37 11.44 15.41
C GLN A 47 16.06 10.74 14.07
N PRO A 48 17.03 9.99 13.50
CA PRO A 48 16.79 9.21 12.29
C PRO A 48 15.75 8.12 12.55
N HIS A 49 14.77 8.01 11.65
CA HIS A 49 13.73 7.01 11.74
C HIS A 49 14.32 5.59 11.74
N PHE A 50 13.75 4.72 12.57
CA PHE A 50 14.06 3.31 12.49
C PHE A 50 13.36 2.72 11.26
N THR A 51 14.10 2.62 10.16
CA THR A 51 13.64 2.01 8.91
C THR A 51 14.12 0.56 8.83
N ILE A 52 13.25 -0.28 8.29
CA ILE A 52 13.57 -1.65 7.89
C ILE A 52 13.72 -1.60 6.36
N SER A 53 14.83 -2.14 5.84
CA SER A 53 15.04 -2.22 4.39
C SER A 53 14.07 -3.20 3.74
N ILE A 54 13.88 -3.14 2.42
CA ILE A 54 13.02 -4.10 1.72
C ILE A 54 13.48 -5.55 1.93
N ASP A 55 14.79 -5.80 1.95
CA ASP A 55 15.34 -7.12 2.27
C ASP A 55 15.00 -7.54 3.70
N GLY A 56 15.04 -6.60 4.66
CA GLY A 56 14.67 -6.88 6.04
C GLY A 56 13.19 -7.19 6.20
N LEU A 57 12.31 -6.47 5.48
CA LEU A 57 10.88 -6.76 5.43
C LEU A 57 10.61 -8.16 4.88
N PHE A 58 11.32 -8.53 3.84
CA PHE A 58 11.19 -9.86 3.24
C PHE A 58 11.69 -10.97 4.18
N GLN A 59 12.83 -10.76 4.85
CA GLN A 59 13.34 -11.71 5.85
C GLN A 59 12.36 -11.87 7.03
N LEU A 60 11.71 -10.80 7.46
CA LEU A 60 10.64 -10.86 8.47
C LEU A 60 9.46 -11.70 7.99
N PHE A 61 8.98 -11.42 6.78
CA PHE A 61 7.91 -12.18 6.15
C PHE A 61 8.25 -13.68 6.04
N GLU A 62 9.44 -14.04 5.55
CA GLU A 62 9.84 -15.44 5.40
C GLU A 62 10.02 -16.14 6.76
N ALA A 63 10.57 -15.46 7.76
CA ALA A 63 10.73 -16.06 9.09
C ALA A 63 9.38 -16.30 9.78
N VAL A 64 8.41 -15.42 9.55
CA VAL A 64 7.07 -15.54 10.13
C VAL A 64 6.26 -16.64 9.44
N THR A 65 6.33 -16.72 8.12
CA THR A 65 5.59 -17.73 7.34
C THR A 65 6.12 -19.14 7.54
N ASN A 66 7.41 -19.30 7.76
CA ASN A 66 8.04 -20.61 8.01
C ASN A 66 7.96 -21.07 9.50
N CYS A 67 7.24 -20.34 10.35
CA CYS A 67 7.12 -20.66 11.76
C CYS A 67 6.01 -21.71 12.00
N HIS A 68 6.36 -22.89 12.53
CA HIS A 68 5.42 -23.99 12.81
C HIS A 68 4.95 -24.03 14.28
N SER A 69 4.52 -22.88 14.81
CA SER A 69 4.04 -22.74 16.19
C SER A 69 2.54 -23.03 16.33
N PRO A 70 2.03 -23.55 17.45
CA PRO A 70 0.59 -23.54 17.73
C PRO A 70 -0.01 -22.10 17.77
N GLN A 71 0.84 -21.06 17.81
CA GLN A 71 0.48 -19.65 17.76
C GLN A 71 0.80 -18.99 16.40
N VAL A 72 0.93 -19.75 15.30
CA VAL A 72 1.30 -19.22 13.95
C VAL A 72 0.51 -17.95 13.62
N GLU A 73 -0.80 -17.94 13.85
CA GLU A 73 -1.65 -16.80 13.50
C GLU A 73 -1.32 -15.53 14.30
N ALA A 74 -1.00 -15.66 15.59
CA ALA A 74 -0.62 -14.52 16.41
C ALA A 74 0.76 -13.98 16.03
N ILE A 75 1.69 -14.87 15.65
CA ILE A 75 3.01 -14.48 15.14
C ILE A 75 2.88 -13.82 13.77
N ALA A 76 1.99 -14.32 12.90
CA ALA A 76 1.66 -13.72 11.61
C ALA A 76 1.11 -12.29 11.78
N GLU A 77 0.12 -12.11 12.66
CA GLU A 77 -0.45 -10.81 12.98
C GLU A 77 0.62 -9.84 13.53
N ARG A 78 1.47 -10.30 14.46
CA ARG A 78 2.56 -9.47 15.01
C ARG A 78 3.63 -9.15 13.96
N GLY A 79 3.91 -10.09 13.07
CA GLY A 79 4.79 -9.91 11.92
C GLY A 79 4.29 -8.78 11.03
N LEU A 80 3.01 -8.84 10.65
CA LEU A 80 2.38 -7.80 9.85
C LEU A 80 2.33 -6.47 10.61
N ASP A 81 1.97 -6.43 11.90
CA ASP A 81 2.02 -5.23 12.75
C ASP A 81 3.40 -4.54 12.70
N THR A 82 4.47 -5.34 12.81
CA THR A 82 5.86 -4.87 12.78
C THR A 82 6.23 -4.27 11.43
N ILE A 83 5.80 -4.91 10.34
CA ILE A 83 6.00 -4.40 8.97
C ILE A 83 5.22 -3.09 8.77
N LEU A 84 3.94 -3.06 9.14
CA LEU A 84 3.10 -1.86 9.00
C LEU A 84 3.54 -0.72 9.93
N THR A 85 4.25 -1.01 11.02
CA THR A 85 4.84 0.03 11.87
C THR A 85 6.08 0.66 11.20
N SER A 86 6.74 -0.02 10.26
CA SER A 86 7.83 0.60 9.49
C SER A 86 7.28 1.63 8.51
N THR A 87 8.12 2.61 8.15
CA THR A 87 7.83 3.49 7.01
C THR A 87 7.56 2.63 5.76
N PRO A 88 6.52 2.97 4.98
CA PRO A 88 6.25 2.38 3.67
C PRO A 88 7.49 2.39 2.78
N SER A 89 7.81 1.25 2.17
CA SER A 89 9.03 1.12 1.37
C SER A 89 8.75 1.50 -0.08
N PHE A 90 9.49 2.49 -0.59
CA PHE A 90 9.39 2.91 -1.99
C PHE A 90 9.98 1.86 -2.96
N GLU A 91 10.84 0.95 -2.46
CA GLU A 91 11.47 -0.14 -3.21
C GLU A 91 10.52 -1.32 -3.47
N LEU A 92 9.31 -1.31 -2.89
CA LEU A 92 8.31 -2.37 -3.07
C LEU A 92 7.98 -2.62 -4.55
N LEU A 93 7.97 -1.57 -5.37
CA LEU A 93 7.71 -1.65 -6.82
C LEU A 93 8.84 -2.37 -7.59
N CYS A 94 10.06 -2.38 -7.05
CA CYS A 94 11.24 -2.98 -7.66
C CYS A 94 11.51 -4.40 -7.14
N MET A 95 10.65 -4.92 -6.27
CA MET A 95 10.80 -6.26 -5.70
C MET A 95 10.60 -7.32 -6.79
N ASP A 96 11.32 -8.44 -6.64
CA ASP A 96 11.08 -9.65 -7.42
C ASP A 96 9.59 -10.05 -7.36
N VAL A 97 9.02 -10.35 -8.52
CA VAL A 97 7.58 -10.57 -8.70
C VAL A 97 7.07 -11.72 -7.83
N ASP A 98 7.83 -12.82 -7.75
CA ASP A 98 7.43 -13.98 -6.95
C ASP A 98 7.49 -13.69 -5.45
N LYS A 99 8.51 -12.96 -5.01
CA LYS A 99 8.60 -12.49 -3.61
C LYS A 99 7.46 -11.53 -3.27
N LEU A 100 7.16 -10.59 -4.16
CA LEU A 100 6.09 -9.61 -4.00
C LEU A 100 4.73 -10.31 -3.91
N ARG A 101 4.43 -11.23 -4.83
CA ARG A 101 3.19 -12.00 -4.84
C ARG A 101 3.00 -12.77 -3.53
N ARG A 102 4.03 -13.47 -3.07
CA ARG A 102 3.98 -14.21 -1.79
C ARG A 102 3.72 -13.28 -0.60
N PHE A 103 4.42 -12.15 -0.54
CA PHE A 103 4.24 -11.16 0.51
C PHE A 103 2.82 -10.58 0.54
N LEU A 104 2.30 -10.15 -0.61
CA LEU A 104 0.98 -9.53 -0.71
C LEU A 104 -0.16 -10.51 -0.41
N LEU A 105 -0.04 -11.77 -0.84
CA LEU A 105 -1.01 -12.81 -0.53
C LEU A 105 -1.05 -13.09 0.98
N TRP A 106 0.12 -13.27 1.58
CA TRP A 106 0.25 -13.48 3.03
C TRP A 106 -0.24 -12.27 3.83
N GLY A 107 0.14 -11.05 3.44
CA GLY A 107 -0.24 -9.82 4.11
C GLY A 107 -1.76 -9.60 4.07
N THR A 108 -2.37 -9.81 2.90
CA THR A 108 -3.83 -9.73 2.71
C THR A 108 -4.57 -10.75 3.58
N SER A 109 -4.17 -12.02 3.52
CA SER A 109 -4.78 -13.10 4.32
C SER A 109 -4.64 -12.84 5.83
N THR A 110 -3.46 -12.38 6.28
CA THR A 110 -3.19 -12.09 7.69
C THR A 110 -4.00 -10.89 8.18
N ALA A 111 -4.09 -9.83 7.38
CA ALA A 111 -4.90 -8.65 7.71
C ALA A 111 -6.39 -8.99 7.86
N LEU A 112 -6.93 -9.74 6.89
CA LEU A 112 -8.31 -10.22 6.92
C LEU A 112 -8.61 -11.06 8.17
N LYS A 113 -7.75 -12.05 8.46
CA LYS A 113 -7.90 -12.91 9.64
C LYS A 113 -7.82 -12.12 10.95
N SER A 114 -6.90 -11.16 11.05
CA SER A 114 -6.78 -10.29 12.23
C SER A 114 -8.06 -9.50 12.48
N ASP A 115 -8.62 -8.88 11.43
CA ASP A 115 -9.83 -8.07 11.55
C ASP A 115 -11.07 -8.91 11.90
N LEU A 116 -11.22 -10.11 11.30
CA LEU A 116 -12.30 -11.02 11.68
C LEU A 116 -12.20 -11.48 13.13
N ARG A 117 -10.99 -11.83 13.60
CA ARG A 117 -10.78 -12.28 14.97
C ARG A 117 -11.09 -11.20 16.00
N LYS A 118 -10.85 -9.93 15.65
CA LYS A 118 -11.16 -8.78 16.51
C LYS A 118 -12.66 -8.46 16.58
N GLY A 119 -13.49 -9.07 15.72
CA GLY A 119 -14.95 -9.10 15.73
C GLY A 119 -15.66 -7.94 16.42
N SER A 120 -16.19 -6.99 15.63
CA SER A 120 -17.30 -6.04 15.91
C SER A 120 -17.56 -5.52 17.34
N ILE A 121 -16.58 -5.47 18.25
CA ILE A 121 -16.72 -4.75 19.51
C ILE A 121 -16.37 -3.30 19.16
N PRO A 122 -17.33 -2.35 19.19
CA PRO A 122 -17.03 -0.95 18.99
C PRO A 122 -16.30 -0.48 20.25
N SER A 123 -14.98 -0.67 20.26
CA SER A 123 -14.13 0.03 21.21
C SER A 123 -14.31 1.51 20.94
N GLU A 124 -14.60 2.28 21.99
CA GLU A 124 -14.72 3.74 21.97
C GLU A 124 -13.41 4.43 21.50
N SER A 125 -12.33 3.67 21.34
CA SER A 125 -11.16 4.06 20.54
C SER A 125 -11.33 3.61 19.08
N GLN A 126 -11.56 4.55 18.17
CA GLN A 126 -11.53 4.37 16.70
C GLN A 126 -10.14 3.89 16.21
N GLU A 127 -9.71 2.68 16.54
CA GLU A 127 -8.48 2.11 16.01
C GLU A 127 -8.75 1.58 14.60
N GLU A 128 -7.95 2.05 13.64
CA GLU A 128 -7.99 1.62 12.23
C GLU A 128 -7.78 0.10 12.14
N SER A 129 -8.60 -0.57 11.30
CA SER A 129 -8.51 -2.00 11.05
C SER A 129 -7.17 -2.38 10.40
N MET A 130 -6.75 -3.64 10.53
CA MET A 130 -5.50 -4.11 9.93
C MET A 130 -5.56 -4.07 8.40
N VAL A 131 -6.71 -4.36 7.79
CA VAL A 131 -6.94 -4.20 6.35
C VAL A 131 -6.74 -2.74 5.93
N ALA A 132 -7.30 -1.78 6.68
CA ALA A 132 -7.14 -0.35 6.40
C ALA A 132 -5.69 0.12 6.56
N LYS A 133 -5.00 -0.30 7.62
CA LYS A 133 -3.57 -0.02 7.83
C LYS A 133 -2.72 -0.60 6.69
N PHE A 134 -3.01 -1.81 6.24
CA PHE A 134 -2.27 -2.45 5.15
C PHE A 134 -2.49 -1.74 3.83
N LEU A 135 -3.75 -1.41 3.49
CA LEU A 135 -4.08 -0.64 2.30
C LEU A 135 -3.36 0.71 2.29
N ARG A 136 -3.43 1.45 3.41
CA ARG A 136 -2.78 2.76 3.56
C ARG A 136 -1.26 2.66 3.40
N TRP A 137 -0.66 1.60 3.95
CA TRP A 137 0.77 1.33 3.82
C TRP A 137 1.17 1.00 2.36
N LEU A 138 0.36 0.23 1.63
CA LEU A 138 0.58 -0.08 0.22
C LEU A 138 0.46 1.16 -0.66
N CYS A 139 -0.61 1.95 -0.52
CA CYS A 139 -0.80 3.18 -1.28
C CYS A 139 0.37 4.14 -1.08
N ALA A 140 0.82 4.30 0.16
CA ALA A 140 1.99 5.13 0.46
C ALA A 140 3.29 4.57 -0.15
N SER A 141 3.49 3.25 -0.14
CA SER A 141 4.65 2.61 -0.78
C SER A 141 4.68 2.91 -2.29
N VAL A 142 3.53 2.84 -2.97
CA VAL A 142 3.40 3.16 -4.39
C VAL A 142 3.68 4.64 -4.66
N ILE A 143 3.03 5.54 -3.92
CA ILE A 143 3.18 7.00 -4.12
C ILE A 143 4.63 7.43 -3.87
N LEU A 144 5.24 6.97 -2.77
CA LEU A 144 6.66 7.23 -2.48
C LEU A 144 7.57 6.61 -3.55
N GLY A 145 7.27 5.38 -4.00
CA GLY A 145 7.95 4.72 -5.11
C GLY A 145 8.04 5.61 -6.35
N LYS A 146 6.92 6.22 -6.74
CA LYS A 146 6.87 7.13 -7.89
C LYS A 146 7.58 8.46 -7.65
N LEU A 147 7.55 8.96 -6.41
CA LEU A 147 8.22 10.21 -6.04
C LEU A 147 9.74 10.08 -5.90
N TYR A 148 10.24 8.92 -5.51
CA TYR A 148 11.66 8.73 -5.17
C TYR A 148 12.38 7.70 -6.05
N SER A 149 11.74 7.12 -7.06
CA SER A 149 12.39 6.21 -8.01
C SER A 149 13.64 6.85 -8.61
N GLU A 150 14.79 6.18 -8.42
CA GLU A 150 16.15 6.63 -8.79
C GLU A 150 16.38 6.80 -10.30
N ALA A 151 15.40 6.45 -11.15
CA ALA A 151 15.50 6.58 -12.60
C ALA A 151 15.59 8.02 -13.11
N SER A 152 15.34 9.03 -12.26
CA SER A 152 15.50 10.44 -12.62
C SER A 152 16.64 11.09 -11.82
N ASN A 153 17.73 11.45 -12.51
CA ASN A 153 18.86 12.24 -12.00
C ASN A 153 18.47 13.69 -11.59
N SER A 154 17.23 13.91 -11.16
CA SER A 154 16.74 15.25 -10.82
C SER A 154 16.99 15.55 -9.34
N ASP A 155 17.64 16.67 -9.12
CA ASP A 155 18.03 17.20 -7.83
C ASP A 155 16.83 17.20 -6.85
N PRO A 156 16.94 16.64 -5.62
CA PRO A 156 15.86 16.62 -4.63
C PRO A 156 15.30 18.02 -4.28
N THR A 157 16.00 19.09 -4.68
CA THR A 157 15.57 20.49 -4.61
C THR A 157 14.39 20.84 -5.54
N VAL A 158 14.01 19.98 -6.49
CA VAL A 158 12.83 20.18 -7.36
C VAL A 158 11.52 19.81 -6.63
N LEU A 159 11.56 18.87 -5.68
CA LEU A 159 10.38 18.49 -4.86
C LEU A 159 9.85 19.66 -4.01
N SER A 160 10.65 20.68 -3.75
CA SER A 160 10.28 21.81 -2.89
C SER A 160 9.67 23.00 -3.62
N LYS A 161 9.64 23.03 -4.96
CA LYS A 161 9.24 24.25 -5.70
C LYS A 161 7.76 24.32 -6.07
N THR A 162 7.06 23.20 -6.17
CA THR A 162 5.61 23.18 -6.47
C THR A 162 4.97 21.98 -5.76
N LYS A 163 4.24 22.24 -4.67
CA LYS A 163 3.37 21.24 -4.05
C LYS A 163 2.23 20.95 -5.04
N PRO A 164 2.03 19.70 -5.50
CA PRO A 164 0.92 19.40 -6.37
C PRO A 164 -0.39 19.64 -5.61
N GLU A 165 -1.29 20.43 -6.19
CA GLU A 165 -2.55 20.82 -5.54
C GLU A 165 -3.59 19.71 -5.68
N ASN A 166 -3.65 19.08 -6.86
CA ASN A 166 -4.60 18.04 -7.19
C ASN A 166 -3.91 16.85 -7.86
N LEU A 167 -4.64 15.73 -7.96
CA LEU A 167 -4.15 14.50 -8.56
C LEU A 167 -3.68 14.70 -10.01
N LEU A 168 -4.36 15.54 -10.79
CA LEU A 168 -3.95 15.82 -12.18
C LEU A 168 -2.55 16.43 -12.23
N THR A 169 -2.28 17.48 -11.46
CA THR A 169 -0.95 18.12 -11.39
C THR A 169 0.13 17.16 -10.87
N LEU A 170 -0.23 16.23 -9.98
CA LEU A 170 0.68 15.19 -9.49
C LEU A 170 1.00 14.15 -10.58
N LEU A 171 0.02 13.75 -11.39
CA LEU A 171 0.23 12.83 -12.50
C LEU A 171 1.07 13.47 -13.62
N GLU A 172 0.82 14.74 -13.93
CA GLU A 172 1.66 15.52 -14.85
C GLU A 172 3.11 15.60 -14.34
N TYR A 173 3.30 15.78 -13.03
CA TYR A 173 4.62 15.73 -12.42
C TYR A 173 5.30 14.37 -12.61
N PHE A 174 4.61 13.26 -12.36
CA PHE A 174 5.15 11.91 -12.60
C PHE A 174 5.54 11.70 -14.07
N LYS A 175 4.76 12.25 -15.01
CA LYS A 175 5.06 12.21 -16.45
C LYS A 175 6.38 12.90 -16.79
N THR A 176 6.61 14.11 -16.27
CA THR A 176 7.86 14.86 -16.55
C THR A 176 9.13 14.15 -16.09
N ARG A 177 9.01 13.15 -15.21
CA ARG A 177 10.13 12.34 -14.72
C ARG A 177 10.46 11.11 -15.57
N ASN A 178 9.94 11.01 -16.79
CA ASN A 178 10.26 9.99 -17.79
C ASN A 178 10.16 8.55 -17.26
N LEU A 179 8.99 8.19 -16.72
CA LEU A 179 8.60 6.78 -16.58
C LEU A 179 8.05 6.25 -17.93
N GLU A 180 8.84 6.38 -19.01
CA GLU A 180 8.54 5.78 -20.31
C GLU A 180 8.72 4.26 -20.22
N GLY A 181 7.66 3.57 -19.81
CA GLY A 181 7.64 2.12 -19.77
C GLY A 181 6.23 1.64 -19.50
N SER A 182 5.86 0.49 -20.08
CA SER A 182 4.60 -0.18 -19.79
C SER A 182 4.44 -0.44 -18.30
N GLU A 183 3.18 -0.63 -17.86
CA GLU A 183 2.89 -1.17 -16.54
C GLU A 183 3.80 -2.37 -16.25
N THR A 184 4.48 -2.35 -15.11
CA THR A 184 5.28 -3.51 -14.69
C THR A 184 4.37 -4.57 -14.10
N GLU A 185 4.77 -5.84 -14.18
CA GLU A 185 4.01 -6.93 -13.56
C GLU A 185 3.80 -6.70 -12.04
N SER A 186 4.79 -6.09 -11.37
CA SER A 186 4.70 -5.68 -9.97
C SER A 186 3.62 -4.63 -9.71
N GLU A 187 3.52 -3.61 -10.57
CA GLU A 187 2.48 -2.56 -10.49
C GLU A 187 1.08 -3.16 -10.70
N HIS A 188 0.96 -4.10 -11.64
CA HIS A 188 -0.29 -4.81 -11.89
C HIS A 188 -0.77 -5.59 -10.66
N ILE A 189 0.13 -6.39 -10.09
CA ILE A 189 -0.12 -7.21 -8.89
C ILE A 189 -0.51 -6.33 -7.69
N ILE A 190 0.22 -5.23 -7.44
CA ILE A 190 -0.10 -4.32 -6.34
C ILE A 190 -1.45 -3.65 -6.58
N GLY A 191 -1.76 -3.28 -7.83
CA GLY A 191 -3.04 -2.70 -8.22
C GLY A 191 -4.23 -3.62 -7.93
N GLU A 192 -4.14 -4.91 -8.28
CA GLU A 192 -5.18 -5.92 -7.97
C GLU A 192 -5.43 -6.00 -6.45
N VAL A 193 -4.36 -6.05 -5.65
CA VAL A 193 -4.44 -6.14 -4.18
C VAL A 193 -5.03 -4.87 -3.57
N ILE A 194 -4.62 -3.68 -4.03
CA ILE A 194 -5.18 -2.40 -3.59
C ILE A 194 -6.69 -2.34 -3.84
N VAL A 195 -7.15 -2.74 -5.03
CA VAL A 195 -8.58 -2.76 -5.36
C VAL A 195 -9.33 -3.75 -4.49
N HIS A 196 -8.79 -4.95 -4.29
CA HIS A 196 -9.41 -5.97 -3.43
C HIS A 196 -9.55 -5.48 -1.98
N LEU A 197 -8.49 -4.93 -1.39
CA LEU A 197 -8.51 -4.37 -0.03
C LEU A 197 -9.48 -3.18 0.08
N GLN A 198 -9.55 -2.31 -0.93
CA GLN A 198 -10.51 -1.20 -0.95
C GLN A 198 -11.97 -1.68 -1.03
N GLN A 199 -12.25 -2.74 -1.79
CA GLN A 199 -13.59 -3.35 -1.86
C GLN A 199 -14.03 -3.90 -0.51
N LEU A 200 -13.12 -4.55 0.22
CA LEU A 200 -13.37 -5.06 1.57
C LEU A 200 -13.70 -3.94 2.57
N LEU A 201 -13.11 -2.76 2.40
CA LEU A 201 -13.33 -1.62 3.29
C LEU A 201 -14.61 -0.82 3.00
N SER A 202 -15.23 -1.00 1.82
CA SER A 202 -16.54 -0.52 1.34
C SER A 202 -16.95 0.95 1.62
N THR A 203 -16.88 1.41 2.87
CA THR A 203 -17.31 2.70 3.40
C THR A 203 -16.15 3.57 3.93
N ASN A 204 -14.91 3.08 3.97
CA ASN A 204 -13.78 3.89 4.43
C ASN A 204 -13.28 4.85 3.34
N TYR A 205 -13.89 6.03 3.29
CA TYR A 205 -13.55 7.10 2.35
C TYR A 205 -12.25 7.82 2.68
N SER A 206 -11.67 7.61 3.87
CA SER A 206 -10.50 8.37 4.33
C SER A 206 -9.21 8.05 3.56
N VAL A 207 -9.13 6.86 2.93
CA VAL A 207 -7.97 6.39 2.17
C VAL A 207 -8.21 6.47 0.66
N LEU A 208 -9.41 6.87 0.25
CA LEU A 208 -9.86 6.73 -1.13
C LEU A 208 -9.06 7.60 -2.10
N SER A 209 -8.68 8.82 -1.70
CA SER A 209 -7.81 9.69 -2.51
C SER A 209 -6.41 9.08 -2.70
N SER A 210 -5.82 8.51 -1.64
CA SER A 210 -4.53 7.79 -1.72
C SER A 210 -4.63 6.54 -2.60
N VAL A 211 -5.73 5.78 -2.52
CA VAL A 211 -5.99 4.61 -3.38
C VAL A 211 -6.06 5.02 -4.84
N VAL A 212 -6.90 6.01 -5.15
CA VAL A 212 -7.07 6.49 -6.52
C VAL A 212 -5.78 7.10 -7.05
N CYS A 213 -5.02 7.82 -6.22
CA CYS A 213 -3.72 8.34 -6.60
C CYS A 213 -2.71 7.21 -6.91
N ALA A 214 -2.60 6.20 -6.04
CA ALA A 214 -1.71 5.07 -6.26
C ALA A 214 -2.06 4.34 -7.56
N LEU A 215 -3.33 4.01 -7.78
CA LEU A 215 -3.81 3.35 -9.00
C LEU A 215 -3.57 4.22 -10.24
N SER A 216 -3.89 5.51 -10.17
CA SER A 216 -3.66 6.46 -11.27
C SER A 216 -2.18 6.54 -11.64
N SER A 217 -1.29 6.55 -10.65
CA SER A 217 0.16 6.64 -10.87
C SER A 217 0.76 5.37 -11.53
N MET A 218 0.11 4.22 -11.35
CA MET A 218 0.50 2.96 -12.00
C MET A 218 -0.11 2.85 -13.39
N ARG A 219 -1.37 3.27 -13.57
CA ARG A 219 -2.17 3.04 -14.78
C ARG A 219 -2.06 4.14 -15.83
N LEU A 220 -1.97 5.40 -15.42
CA LEU A 220 -2.00 6.56 -16.34
C LEU A 220 -0.61 7.00 -16.79
N ARG A 221 0.35 6.06 -16.84
CA ARG A 221 1.80 6.29 -17.07
C ARG A 221 2.13 6.95 -18.41
N ASN A 222 1.40 6.61 -19.46
CA ASN A 222 1.65 7.12 -20.82
C ASN A 222 0.99 8.49 -21.09
N GLY A 223 0.49 9.13 -20.04
CA GLY A 223 -0.18 10.40 -20.16
C GLY A 223 -1.56 10.25 -20.80
N LEU A 224 -2.30 11.32 -20.60
CA LEU A 224 -3.64 11.53 -21.08
C LEU A 224 -3.54 12.48 -22.27
N GLU A 225 -2.84 12.10 -23.34
CA GLU A 225 -2.59 12.94 -24.54
C GLU A 225 -2.52 12.03 -25.77
N ASN A 226 -3.00 12.34 -26.97
CA ASN A 226 -3.78 13.44 -27.54
C ASN A 226 -4.36 12.92 -28.88
N ALA A 227 -5.62 13.26 -29.17
CA ALA A 227 -6.25 13.41 -30.49
C ALA A 227 -6.00 12.31 -31.57
N GLY A 228 -6.98 11.42 -31.75
CA GLY A 228 -7.14 10.73 -33.04
C GLY A 228 -7.96 9.44 -33.06
N SER A 229 -8.13 8.76 -31.91
CA SER A 229 -8.92 7.54 -31.81
C SER A 229 -10.14 7.74 -30.89
N GLU A 230 -11.16 6.91 -31.06
CA GLU A 230 -12.49 6.98 -30.44
C GLU A 230 -12.52 6.99 -28.88
N SER A 231 -11.38 7.04 -28.18
CA SER A 231 -11.25 7.15 -26.71
C SER A 231 -11.15 8.59 -26.16
N ASP A 232 -11.29 9.63 -26.99
CA ASP A 232 -11.17 11.05 -26.59
C ASP A 232 -12.18 11.47 -25.49
N GLY A 233 -13.28 10.73 -25.32
CA GLY A 233 -14.28 10.97 -24.28
C GLY A 233 -13.83 10.52 -22.87
N ASP A 234 -13.29 9.32 -22.76
CA ASP A 234 -12.85 8.74 -21.47
C ASP A 234 -11.64 9.48 -20.93
N ASP A 235 -10.73 9.91 -21.80
CA ASP A 235 -9.53 10.63 -21.39
C ASP A 235 -9.88 12.01 -20.81
N LYS A 236 -10.82 12.73 -21.43
CA LYS A 236 -11.32 14.03 -20.90
C LYS A 236 -12.03 13.86 -19.56
N LEU A 237 -12.79 12.77 -19.40
CA LEU A 237 -13.46 12.44 -18.16
C LEU A 237 -12.45 12.15 -17.04
N ILE A 238 -11.43 11.33 -17.30
CA ILE A 238 -10.36 11.03 -16.33
C ILE A 238 -9.64 12.32 -15.91
N LYS A 239 -9.29 13.20 -16.86
CA LYS A 239 -8.70 14.52 -16.60
C LYS A 239 -9.55 15.34 -15.63
N SER A 240 -10.85 15.44 -15.94
CA SER A 240 -11.80 16.20 -15.14
C SER A 240 -12.01 15.62 -13.74
N LEU A 241 -11.94 14.29 -13.59
CA LEU A 241 -12.03 13.64 -12.29
C LEU A 241 -10.75 13.87 -11.48
N CYS A 242 -9.56 13.69 -12.08
CA CYS A 242 -8.28 13.93 -11.43
C CYS A 242 -8.10 15.39 -10.97
N SER A 243 -8.64 16.38 -11.69
CA SER A 243 -8.56 17.78 -11.25
C SER A 243 -9.43 18.11 -10.03
N ARG A 244 -10.43 17.27 -9.73
CA ARG A 244 -11.34 17.42 -8.58
C ARG A 244 -10.86 16.69 -7.33
N ILE A 245 -9.79 15.90 -7.44
CA ILE A 245 -9.24 15.11 -6.34
C ILE A 245 -8.01 15.83 -5.80
N SER A 246 -8.01 16.06 -4.50
CA SER A 246 -6.90 16.71 -3.81
C SER A 246 -5.65 15.82 -3.88
N SER A 247 -4.47 16.42 -3.96
CA SER A 247 -3.24 15.63 -3.87
C SER A 247 -3.19 14.92 -2.51
N PRO A 248 -2.88 13.61 -2.47
CA PRO A 248 -2.83 12.90 -1.22
C PRO A 248 -1.67 13.41 -0.34
N PRO A 249 -1.81 13.33 0.99
CA PRO A 249 -0.81 13.81 1.93
C PRO A 249 0.57 13.16 1.74
N GLU A 250 0.63 11.90 1.29
CA GLU A 250 1.84 11.15 0.93
C GLU A 250 2.73 11.88 -0.09
N ALA A 251 2.13 12.70 -0.95
CA ALA A 251 2.86 13.48 -1.95
C ALA A 251 3.55 14.72 -1.37
N THR A 252 3.32 15.03 -0.10
CA THR A 252 3.95 16.17 0.57
C THR A 252 5.33 15.78 1.12
N PRO A 253 6.40 16.56 0.87
CA PRO A 253 7.76 16.24 1.36
C PRO A 253 7.88 16.12 2.89
N ASP A 254 7.06 16.85 3.64
CA ASP A 254 7.02 16.83 5.10
C ASP A 254 6.17 15.70 5.67
N TRP A 255 5.52 14.91 4.81
CA TRP A 255 4.71 13.80 5.24
C TRP A 255 5.56 12.72 5.93
N ARG A 256 5.02 12.16 7.01
CA ARG A 256 5.64 11.09 7.79
C ARG A 256 4.61 10.02 8.12
N TRP A 257 4.98 8.77 7.89
CA TRP A 257 4.14 7.63 8.24
C TRP A 257 3.81 7.58 9.74
N SER A 258 2.58 7.15 10.03
CA SER A 258 2.12 6.84 11.39
C SER A 258 1.33 5.55 11.38
N TYR A 259 1.65 4.64 12.31
CA TYR A 259 0.91 3.40 12.44
C TYR A 259 -0.46 3.59 13.12
N HIS A 260 -0.50 4.40 14.19
CA HIS A 260 -1.69 4.52 15.05
C HIS A 260 -2.68 5.61 14.66
N GLN A 261 -2.24 6.64 13.93
CA GLN A 261 -3.10 7.75 13.55
C GLN A 261 -3.36 7.70 12.06
N ALA A 262 -4.57 7.30 11.68
CA ALA A 262 -5.11 7.60 10.36
C ALA A 262 -5.15 9.13 10.23
N TRP A 263 -4.40 9.62 9.24
CA TRP A 263 -4.24 11.01 8.77
C TRP A 263 -4.85 12.11 9.64
N LYS A 264 -3.97 12.91 10.28
CA LYS A 264 -4.25 14.31 10.57
C LYS A 264 -3.14 15.10 9.91
N ASP A 265 -3.42 15.72 8.77
CA ASP A 265 -2.60 16.86 8.36
C ASP A 265 -3.18 18.09 9.07
N PRO A 266 -2.52 18.61 10.12
CA PRO A 266 -2.99 19.82 10.79
C PRO A 266 -2.88 21.07 9.90
N SER A 267 -2.27 20.96 8.70
CA SER A 267 -2.01 22.07 7.79
C SER A 267 -2.98 22.20 6.61
N SER A 268 -3.90 21.24 6.40
CA SER A 268 -4.89 21.36 5.34
C SER A 268 -6.00 22.34 5.76
N GLU A 269 -6.25 23.37 4.95
CA GLU A 269 -7.44 24.21 5.11
C GLU A 269 -8.69 23.31 5.14
N PRO A 270 -9.65 23.57 6.04
CA PRO A 270 -10.85 22.75 6.12
C PRO A 270 -11.66 22.89 4.83
N ALA A 271 -11.56 21.88 3.96
CA ALA A 271 -12.39 21.79 2.77
C ALA A 271 -13.88 21.85 3.16
N THR A 272 -14.67 22.56 2.37
CA THR A 272 -16.12 22.64 2.57
C THR A 272 -16.72 21.24 2.40
N ASP A 273 -17.78 20.90 3.15
CA ASP A 273 -18.41 19.57 3.03
C ASP A 273 -18.82 19.22 1.60
N LEU A 274 -19.21 20.23 0.81
CA LEU A 274 -19.49 20.07 -0.62
C LEU A 274 -18.27 19.61 -1.43
N GLN A 275 -17.08 20.16 -1.17
CA GLN A 275 -15.84 19.76 -1.84
C GLN A 275 -15.45 18.31 -1.46
N LYS A 276 -15.64 17.92 -0.20
CA LYS A 276 -15.37 16.55 0.25
C LYS A 276 -16.28 15.52 -0.42
N ILE A 277 -17.56 15.86 -0.58
CA ILE A 277 -18.51 15.00 -1.30
C ILE A 277 -18.14 14.91 -2.77
N ASP A 278 -17.79 16.04 -3.39
CA ASP A 278 -17.40 16.11 -4.80
C ASP A 278 -16.13 15.30 -5.11
N GLU A 279 -15.12 15.40 -4.23
CA GLU A 279 -13.87 14.63 -4.29
C GLU A 279 -14.14 13.14 -4.06
N CYS A 280 -14.97 12.78 -3.08
CA CYS A 280 -15.34 11.39 -2.82
C CYS A 280 -16.01 10.76 -4.05
N HIS A 281 -16.96 11.47 -4.67
CA HIS A 281 -17.63 11.00 -5.88
C HIS A 281 -16.64 10.86 -7.05
N ALA A 282 -15.74 11.83 -7.23
CA ALA A 282 -14.71 11.75 -8.26
C ALA A 282 -13.80 10.52 -8.05
N CYS A 283 -13.40 10.25 -6.81
CA CYS A 283 -12.59 9.10 -6.47
C CYS A 283 -13.32 7.77 -6.70
N GLN A 284 -14.59 7.67 -6.30
CA GLN A 284 -15.41 6.47 -6.53
C GLN A 284 -15.54 6.17 -8.02
N HIS A 285 -15.75 7.21 -8.83
CA HIS A 285 -15.87 7.06 -10.28
C HIS A 285 -14.57 6.53 -10.90
N LEU A 286 -13.42 7.09 -10.53
CA LEU A 286 -12.13 6.58 -11.00
C LEU A 286 -11.84 5.17 -10.51
N LEU A 287 -12.20 4.83 -9.27
CA LEU A 287 -12.02 3.47 -8.74
C LEU A 287 -12.82 2.44 -9.54
N LEU A 288 -14.05 2.76 -9.94
CA LEU A 288 -14.86 1.91 -10.82
C LEU A 288 -14.17 1.70 -12.17
N MET A 289 -13.70 2.79 -12.80
CA MET A 289 -12.96 2.71 -14.06
C MET A 289 -11.71 1.82 -13.93
N PHE A 290 -10.92 1.98 -12.86
CA PHE A 290 -9.74 1.14 -12.62
C PHE A 290 -10.07 -0.31 -12.35
N THR A 291 -11.16 -0.60 -11.64
CA THR A 291 -11.62 -1.98 -11.41
C THR A 291 -11.97 -2.67 -12.73
N ASP A 292 -12.60 -1.95 -13.66
CA ASP A 292 -12.92 -2.49 -14.98
C ASP A 292 -11.68 -2.65 -15.85
N MET A 293 -10.74 -1.69 -15.83
CA MET A 293 -9.47 -1.81 -16.54
C MET A 293 -8.62 -2.99 -16.05
N LEU A 294 -8.63 -3.26 -14.75
CA LEU A 294 -7.94 -4.41 -14.13
C LEU A 294 -8.55 -5.76 -14.56
N ARG A 295 -9.86 -5.82 -14.82
CA ARG A 295 -10.54 -7.04 -15.28
C ARG A 295 -10.29 -7.36 -16.75
N VAL A 296 -9.93 -6.36 -17.56
CA VAL A 296 -9.67 -6.52 -19.00
C VAL A 296 -8.18 -6.78 -19.20
N LYS A 297 -7.78 -8.05 -19.34
CA LYS A 297 -6.43 -8.37 -19.83
C LYS A 297 -6.30 -7.88 -21.28
N PRO A 298 -5.14 -7.31 -21.68
CA PRO A 298 -4.89 -7.02 -23.08
C PRO A 298 -4.80 -8.35 -23.86
N GLY A 299 -5.86 -8.68 -24.60
CA GLY A 299 -5.87 -9.76 -25.59
C GLY A 299 -6.88 -10.90 -25.40
N GLU A 300 -7.66 -10.97 -24.32
CA GLU A 300 -8.64 -12.06 -24.13
C GLU A 300 -10.06 -11.55 -23.87
N SER A 301 -10.97 -12.02 -24.73
CA SER A 301 -12.41 -11.76 -24.68
C SER A 301 -13.04 -12.22 -23.37
N GLN A 302 -13.82 -11.30 -22.80
CA GLN A 302 -14.89 -11.41 -21.82
C GLN A 302 -15.50 -12.81 -21.61
N LYS A 303 -14.95 -13.58 -20.67
CA LYS A 303 -15.64 -14.44 -19.68
C LYS A 303 -14.60 -15.30 -18.97
N VAL A 304 -14.61 -15.25 -17.63
CA VAL A 304 -13.82 -16.09 -16.72
C VAL A 304 -12.34 -15.71 -16.60
N SER A 305 -12.00 -14.79 -15.69
CA SER A 305 -10.73 -14.89 -14.93
C SER A 305 -10.70 -13.95 -13.72
N LEU A 306 -11.44 -14.31 -12.66
CA LEU A 306 -11.02 -14.02 -11.28
C LEU A 306 -10.15 -15.16 -10.71
N HIS A 307 -9.80 -16.15 -11.53
CA HIS A 307 -9.33 -17.46 -11.06
C HIS A 307 -7.95 -17.88 -11.58
N LYS A 308 -7.27 -17.09 -12.43
CA LYS A 308 -6.08 -17.60 -13.14
C LYS A 308 -4.83 -16.72 -13.19
N SER A 309 -4.84 -15.43 -12.84
CA SER A 309 -3.61 -14.61 -12.81
C SER A 309 -3.00 -14.40 -11.43
N PHE A 310 -3.80 -14.58 -10.38
CA PHE A 310 -3.37 -14.52 -9.00
C PHE A 310 -4.00 -15.70 -8.28
N ASP A 311 -3.23 -16.50 -7.55
CA ASP A 311 -3.78 -17.56 -6.70
C ASP A 311 -4.45 -16.98 -5.44
N MET A 312 -5.25 -15.93 -5.63
CA MET A 312 -6.25 -15.47 -4.66
C MET A 312 -7.29 -16.57 -4.43
N ALA A 313 -7.35 -17.62 -5.26
CA ALA A 313 -8.20 -18.77 -5.02
C ALA A 313 -7.98 -19.33 -3.60
N SER A 314 -6.75 -19.33 -3.07
CA SER A 314 -6.51 -19.71 -1.67
C SER A 314 -7.14 -18.76 -0.62
N VAL A 315 -7.18 -17.45 -0.89
CA VAL A 315 -7.87 -16.45 -0.04
C VAL A 315 -9.38 -16.58 -0.18
N PHE A 316 -9.87 -16.74 -1.41
CA PHE A 316 -11.28 -16.94 -1.74
C PHE A 316 -11.82 -18.31 -1.30
N ASP A 317 -11.00 -19.36 -1.27
CA ASP A 317 -11.33 -20.69 -0.75
C ASP A 317 -11.59 -20.60 0.75
N TRP A 318 -10.75 -19.83 1.44
CA TRP A 318 -10.97 -19.53 2.84
C TRP A 318 -12.21 -18.63 3.07
N GLU A 319 -12.42 -17.59 2.25
CA GLU A 319 -13.64 -16.78 2.33
C GLU A 319 -14.91 -17.60 2.07
N ARG A 320 -14.88 -18.56 1.12
CA ARG A 320 -16.00 -19.47 0.85
C ARG A 320 -16.29 -20.41 2.02
N GLY A 321 -15.25 -20.90 2.70
CA GLY A 321 -15.40 -21.72 3.91
C GLY A 321 -16.05 -21.00 5.09
N LEU A 322 -16.09 -19.65 5.10
CA LEU A 322 -16.74 -18.84 6.13
C LEU A 322 -18.25 -18.61 5.89
N VAL A 323 -18.73 -18.79 4.65
CA VAL A 323 -20.15 -18.61 4.28
C VAL A 323 -20.93 -19.92 4.41
N GLU A 324 -20.23 -21.07 4.46
CA GLU A 324 -20.82 -22.41 4.56
C GLU A 324 -21.00 -22.94 5.99
N THR A 325 -20.79 -22.09 7.01
CA THR A 325 -21.04 -22.39 8.45
C THR A 325 -22.07 -21.46 9.04
#